data_AF-A0A452YFU2-F1
#
_entry.id   AF-A0A452YFU2-F1
#
_cell.length_a   1.000
_cell.length_b   1.000
_cell.length_c   1.000
_cell.angle_alpha   90.00
_cell.angle_beta   90.00
_cell.angle_gamma   90.00
#
_symmetry.space_group_name_H-M   'P 1'
#
loop_
_entity.id
_entity.type
_entity.pdbx_description
1 polymer ?
#
loop_
_entity_poly.entity_id
_entity_poly.type
_entity_poly.pdbx_seq_one_letter_code
_entity_poly.pdbx_strand_id
1 'polypeptide(L)' 'LVIIGFAPTPRQKLLVKDALSMCRSLQRLVLLRDGHVRYNGLWEWEMVGQPDCPWSADDTMAVTKLINSASKPLLDVILG' A
#
# COMPACT_ATOMS: atom_id res chain seq x y z
N LEU A 1 -0.81 1.31 7.82
CA LEU A 1 0.36 1.65 6.97
C LEU A 1 -0.17 2.20 5.66
N VAL A 2 0.35 3.35 5.21
CA VAL A 2 0.01 3.95 3.92
C VAL A 2 1.31 4.03 3.13
N ILE A 3 1.32 3.51 1.90
CA ILE A 3 2.45 3.60 0.97
C ILE A 3 1.96 4.32 -0.28
N ILE A 4 2.68 5.36 -0.68
CA ILE A 4 2.32 6.26 -1.78
C ILE A 4 3.42 6.17 -2.83
N GLY A 5 3.06 6.14 -4.10
CA GLY A 5 4.00 5.82 -5.19
C GLY A 5 4.32 4.32 -5.23
N PHE A 6 3.36 3.47 -4.85
CA PHE A 6 3.54 2.04 -4.82
C PHE A 6 3.47 1.48 -6.26
N ALA A 7 4.65 1.20 -6.82
CA ALA A 7 4.79 0.40 -8.00
C ALA A 7 5.16 -1.03 -7.57
N PRO A 8 4.40 -2.08 -7.95
CA PRO A 8 4.56 -3.47 -7.49
C PRO A 8 5.85 -4.18 -7.98
N THR A 9 6.96 -3.44 -8.00
CA THR A 9 8.34 -3.88 -8.12
C THR A 9 8.71 -4.89 -7.02
N PRO A 10 9.69 -5.77 -7.27
CA PRO A 10 10.11 -6.77 -6.29
C PRO A 10 10.49 -6.20 -4.92
N ARG A 11 11.17 -5.04 -4.89
CA ARG A 11 11.61 -4.41 -3.63
C ARG A 11 10.45 -3.88 -2.80
N GLN A 12 9.49 -3.21 -3.42
CA GLN A 12 8.33 -2.69 -2.70
C GLN A 12 7.40 -3.82 -2.22
N LYS A 13 7.28 -4.90 -3.00
CA LYS A 13 6.59 -6.13 -2.55
C LYS A 13 7.26 -6.75 -1.32
N LEU A 14 8.59 -6.81 -1.30
CA LEU A 14 9.33 -7.31 -0.13
C LEU A 14 9.08 -6.43 1.11
N LEU A 15 9.14 -5.10 0.95
CA LEU A 15 8.84 -4.16 2.03
C LEU A 15 7.44 -4.40 2.63
N VAL A 16 6.42 -4.55 1.77
CA VAL A 16 5.06 -4.84 2.23
C VAL A 16 5.00 -6.18 2.96
N LYS A 17 5.60 -7.23 2.39
CA LYS A 17 5.64 -8.55 3.02
C LYS A 17 6.29 -8.49 4.41
N ASP A 18 7.43 -7.82 4.53
CA ASP A 18 8.17 -7.68 5.78
C ASP A 18 7.33 -6.92 6.80
N ALA A 19 6.73 -5.80 6.42
CA ALA A 19 5.83 -5.02 7.28
C ALA A 19 4.65 -5.85 7.79
N LEU A 20 4.02 -6.65 6.92
CA LEU A 20 2.92 -7.54 7.30
C LEU A 20 3.37 -8.67 8.23
N SER A 21 4.57 -9.22 7.99
CA SER A 21 5.10 -10.32 8.80
C SER A 21 5.53 -9.88 10.19
N MET A 22 6.13 -8.69 10.30
CA MET A 22 6.66 -8.15 11.54
C MET A 22 5.57 -7.46 12.38
N CYS A 23 4.61 -6.79 11.74
CA CYS A 23 3.59 -6.01 12.42
C CYS A 23 2.25 -6.76 12.46
N ARG A 24 2.10 -7.68 13.42
CA ARG A 24 0.83 -8.41 13.60
C ARG A 24 -0.35 -7.56 14.05
N SER A 25 -0.07 -6.37 14.58
CA SER A 25 -1.10 -5.39 14.95
C SER A 25 -1.53 -4.50 13.78
N LEU A 26 -0.96 -4.69 12.58
CA LEU A 26 -1.35 -3.94 11.41
C LEU A 26 -2.77 -4.34 10.97
N GLN A 27 -3.71 -3.41 11.09
CA GLN A 27 -5.12 -3.63 10.73
C GLN A 27 -5.47 -3.06 9.35
N ARG A 28 -4.74 -2.05 8.88
CA ARG A 28 -5.02 -1.38 7.60
C ARG A 28 -3.75 -1.13 6.80
N LEU A 29 -3.78 -1.54 5.53
CA LEU A 29 -2.76 -1.26 4.53
C LEU A 29 -3.41 -0.50 3.37
N VAL A 30 -2.92 0.70 3.08
CA VAL A 30 -3.35 1.49 1.93
C VAL A 30 -2.17 1.59 0.98
N LEU A 31 -2.34 1.13 -0.26
CA LEU A 31 -1.33 1.21 -1.31
C LEU A 31 -1.87 2.13 -2.40
N LEU A 32 -1.21 3.26 -2.58
CA LEU A 32 -1.56 4.26 -3.61
C LEU A 32 -0.51 4.20 -4.71
N ARG A 33 -0.95 3.92 -5.94
CA ARG A 33 -0.05 3.76 -7.09
C ARG A 33 0.61 5.08 -7.48
N ASP A 34 -0.23 6.09 -7.61
CA ASP A 34 0.13 7.45 -7.96
C ASP A 34 -0.30 8.38 -6.82
N GLY A 35 0.36 9.52 -6.70
CA GLY A 35 0.02 10.49 -5.67
C GLY A 35 1.25 11.29 -5.25
N HIS A 36 1.08 12.60 -5.22
CA HIS A 36 2.07 13.48 -4.59
C HIS A 36 1.58 13.82 -3.20
N VAL A 37 2.50 13.73 -2.24
CA VAL A 37 2.23 14.17 -0.88
C VAL A 37 2.81 15.55 -0.73
N ARG A 38 1.97 16.51 -0.35
CA ARG A 38 2.48 17.78 0.16
C ARG A 38 2.65 17.63 1.66
N TYR A 39 3.89 17.78 2.10
CA TYR A 39 4.22 17.85 3.51
C TYR A 39 3.98 19.28 4.00
N ASN A 40 3.07 19.43 4.96
CA ASN A 40 2.66 20.73 5.49
C ASN A 40 3.38 21.07 6.81
N GLY A 41 4.34 20.25 7.24
CA GLY A 41 4.98 20.35 8.57
C GLY A 41 4.21 19.58 9.64
N LEU A 42 4.74 19.50 10.87
CA LEU A 42 4.04 18.93 12.06
C LEU A 42 3.42 17.53 11.87
N TRP A 43 3.98 16.68 11.00
CA TRP A 43 3.43 15.37 10.62
C TRP A 43 2.12 15.43 9.82
N GLU A 44 1.72 16.62 9.40
CA GLU A 44 0.60 16.83 8.50
C GLU A 44 1.06 16.64 7.06
N TRP A 45 0.30 15.81 6.37
CA TRP A 45 0.50 15.54 4.96
C TRP A 45 -0.85 15.55 4.26
N GLU A 46 -0.85 16.13 3.07
CA GLU A 46 -2.02 16.23 2.21
C GLU A 46 -1.75 15.49 0.91
N MET A 47 -2.72 14.71 0.44
CA MET A 47 -2.70 14.12 -0.89
C MET A 47 -2.98 15.21 -1.92
N VAL A 48 -1.97 15.57 -2.70
CA VAL A 48 -2.08 16.54 -3.79
C VAL A 48 -2.20 15.77 -5.10
N GLY A 49 -3.40 15.78 -5.65
CA GLY A 49 -3.77 14.96 -6.80
C GLY A 49 -4.19 13.58 -6.33
N GLN A 50 -5.48 13.30 -6.47
CA GLN A 50 -5.98 11.93 -6.44
C GLN A 50 -5.90 11.43 -7.89
N PRO A 51 -5.07 10.43 -8.19
CA PRO A 51 -4.98 9.93 -9.55
C PRO A 51 -6.20 9.06 -9.83
N ASP A 52 -6.90 9.35 -10.93
CA ASP A 52 -7.83 8.41 -11.57
C ASP A 52 -7.02 7.32 -12.32
N CYS A 53 -6.04 6.70 -11.65
CA CYS A 53 -5.19 5.69 -12.24
C CYS A 53 -5.63 4.31 -11.74
N PRO A 54 -6.51 3.61 -12.46
CA PRO A 54 -7.00 2.32 -11.99
C PRO A 54 -5.86 1.31 -11.94
N TRP A 55 -5.83 0.55 -10.86
CA TRP A 55 -4.98 -0.63 -10.75
C TRP A 55 -5.28 -1.59 -11.90
N SER A 56 -4.24 -2.14 -12.52
CA SER A 56 -4.44 -3.22 -13.47
C SER A 56 -4.95 -4.47 -12.73
N ALA A 57 -5.68 -5.34 -13.44
CA ALA A 57 -6.14 -6.61 -12.87
C ALA A 57 -4.95 -7.48 -12.42
N ASP A 58 -3.85 -7.45 -13.17
CA ASP A 58 -2.62 -8.19 -12.86
C ASP A 58 -1.94 -7.66 -11.60
N ASP A 59 -1.82 -6.34 -11.46
CA ASP A 59 -1.23 -5.72 -10.27
C ASP A 59 -2.07 -6.00 -9.03
N THR A 60 -3.40 -5.89 -9.16
CA THR A 60 -4.37 -6.22 -8.11
C THR A 60 -4.22 -7.66 -7.65
N MET A 61 -4.16 -8.60 -8.61
CA MET A 61 -3.96 -10.02 -8.30
C MET A 61 -2.61 -10.28 -7.62
N ALA A 62 -1.53 -9.67 -8.12
CA ALA A 62 -0.19 -9.86 -7.58
C ALA A 62 -0.08 -9.36 -6.13
N VAL A 63 -0.64 -8.19 -5.83
CA VAL A 63 -0.64 -7.62 -4.48
C VAL A 63 -1.53 -8.41 -3.53
N THR A 64 -2.71 -8.83 -3.99
CA THR A 64 -3.62 -9.67 -3.18
C THR A 64 -2.97 -11.00 -2.81
N LYS A 65 -2.31 -11.67 -3.76
CA LYS A 65 -1.55 -12.91 -3.49
C LYS A 65 -0.44 -12.69 -2.46
N LEU A 66 0.30 -11.59 -2.57
CA LEU A 66 1.35 -11.23 -1.62
C LEU A 66 0.78 -11.10 -0.20
N ILE A 67 -0.30 -10.33 -0.04
CA ILE A 67 -0.93 -10.09 1.27
C ILE A 67 -1.45 -11.39 1.87
N ASN A 68 -2.18 -12.19 1.08
CA ASN A 68 -2.71 -13.47 1.53
C ASN A 68 -1.61 -14.46 1.94
N SER A 69 -0.43 -14.36 1.32
CA SER A 69 0.73 -15.19 1.71
C SER A 69 1.42 -14.71 3.00
N ALA A 70 1.24 -13.45 3.39
CA ALA A 70 1.97 -12.80 4.47
C ALA A 70 1.11 -12.56 5.73
N SER A 71 -0.21 -12.49 5.61
CA SER A 71 -1.12 -12.06 6.67
C SER A 71 -2.21 -13.09 6.99
N LYS A 72 -2.64 -13.12 8.26
CA LYS A 72 -3.92 -13.70 8.72
C LYS A 72 -5.07 -12.69 8.45
N PRO A 73 -6.35 -13.11 8.41
CA PRO A 73 -7.44 -12.42 7.69
C PRO A 73 -7.92 -11.06 8.25
N LEU A 74 -7.22 -10.44 9.21
CA LEU A 74 -7.67 -9.21 9.88
C LEU A 74 -7.17 -7.91 9.22
N LEU A 75 -6.48 -7.98 8.09
CA LEU A 75 -5.94 -6.82 7.41
C LEU A 75 -6.92 -6.29 6.33
N ASP A 76 -7.40 -5.07 6.53
CA ASP A 76 -8.12 -4.31 5.53
C ASP A 76 -7.15 -3.68 4.53
N VAL A 77 -7.31 -3.98 3.23
CA VAL A 77 -6.42 -3.51 2.17
C VAL A 77 -7.19 -2.64 1.20
N ILE A 78 -6.71 -1.40 1.05
CA ILE A 78 -7.27 -0.42 0.14
C ILE A 78 -6.24 -0.16 -0.96
N LEU A 79 -6.63 -0.43 -2.20
CA LEU A 79 -5.85 -0.13 -3.40
C LEU A 79 -6.44 1.11 -4.05
N GLY A 80 -5.63 2.15 -4.23
CA GLY A 80 -6.04 3.42 -4.85
C GLY A 80 -4.94 4.10 -5.64
#